data_AF-A0AAD9BI51-F1
#
_entry.id   AF-A0AAD9BI51-F1
#
_cell.length_a   1.000
_cell.length_b   1.000
_cell.length_c   1.000
_cell.angle_alpha   90.00
_cell.angle_beta   90.00
_cell.angle_gamma   90.00
#
_symmetry.space_group_name_H-M   'P 1'
#
loop_
_entity.id
_entity.type
_entity.pdbx_description
1 polymer ?
#
loop_
_entity_poly.entity_id
_entity_poly.type
_entity_poly.pdbx_seq_one_letter_code
_entity_poly.pdbx_strand_id
1 'polypeptide(L)'
;MRIEFKSDNTVSKRGFKAHFFSDIDECSKENGGCQHECVNTFGSYSCQCRSGFMLHDNKHDCKEAGCDNAVSTVSGTMSSPNWPDKYPNKKACTWSLSTTPGHRIKLVFNEIDMEAHLECAYDHLEIYDGQDTRAQSLGRFCGTKKPSPVMSSGNKMFLRFFSDNSVQKRGFEASYRAECGGSLKAEVKTKDLYSHAQFGDNNYPSGSDCLWVVSAEKGYGVEIIFQVFEIEEEVDCGYDYVELYDGADIKSPRLGRYCGSGAPEEVYSAGDAIVLKFHSDDSINKKGFHVRYTSTKFQDTLHASK
;
A
#
# COMPACT_ATOMS: atom_id res chain seq x y z
N MET A 1 37.93 -2.92 4.48
CA MET A 1 38.70 -3.52 3.37
C MET A 1 40.03 -4.04 3.92
N ARG A 2 40.41 -5.28 3.61
CA ARG A 2 41.69 -5.90 4.05
C ARG A 2 42.58 -6.08 2.83
N ILE A 3 43.77 -5.47 2.84
CA ILE A 3 44.79 -5.66 1.79
C ILE A 3 45.86 -6.59 2.35
N GLU A 4 46.08 -7.72 1.69
CA GLU A 4 47.17 -8.64 2.01
C GLU A 4 48.19 -8.67 0.88
N PHE A 5 49.45 -8.42 1.23
CA PHE A 5 50.56 -8.56 0.31
C PHE A 5 51.40 -9.77 0.70
N LYS A 6 51.64 -10.66 -0.25
CA LYS A 6 52.48 -11.86 -0.09
C LYS A 6 53.66 -11.76 -1.06
N SER A 7 54.87 -11.84 -0.54
CA SER A 7 56.11 -11.92 -1.31
C SER A 7 56.87 -13.21 -1.00
N ASP A 8 57.67 -13.68 -1.94
CA ASP A 8 58.61 -14.78 -1.75
C ASP A 8 60.03 -14.28 -1.42
N ASN A 9 60.94 -15.19 -1.06
CA ASN A 9 62.27 -14.85 -0.52
C ASN A 9 63.37 -14.74 -1.59
N THR A 10 63.01 -14.57 -2.86
CA THR A 10 63.95 -14.77 -3.97
C THR A 10 64.59 -13.45 -4.46
N VAL A 11 63.86 -12.33 -4.51
CA VAL A 11 64.37 -11.02 -4.96
C VAL A 11 63.68 -9.87 -4.22
N SER A 12 64.45 -8.91 -3.70
CA SER A 12 63.89 -7.73 -3.03
C SER A 12 63.74 -6.53 -4.00
N LYS A 13 62.52 -5.99 -4.11
CA LYS A 13 62.20 -4.77 -4.87
C LYS A 13 61.42 -3.81 -3.98
N ARG A 14 61.28 -2.54 -4.40
CA ARG A 14 60.42 -1.58 -3.68
C ARG A 14 58.99 -2.13 -3.63
N GLY A 15 58.43 -2.20 -2.43
CA GLY A 15 57.07 -2.68 -2.19
C GLY A 15 55.99 -1.70 -2.65
N PHE A 16 54.74 -1.91 -2.22
CA PHE A 16 53.62 -1.00 -2.49
C PHE A 16 53.47 0.03 -1.37
N LYS A 17 52.97 1.22 -1.72
CA LYS A 17 52.53 2.24 -0.77
C LYS A 17 51.02 2.37 -0.92
N ALA A 18 50.26 1.92 0.07
CA ALA A 18 48.83 2.19 0.13
C ALA A 18 48.61 3.57 0.76
N HIS A 19 47.87 4.43 0.09
CA HIS A 19 47.34 5.66 0.66
C HIS A 19 45.89 5.42 1.05
N PHE A 20 45.60 5.47 2.34
CA PHE A 20 44.25 5.44 2.85
C PHE A 20 43.74 6.89 2.87
N PHE A 21 42.69 7.16 2.11
CA PHE A 21 41.93 8.39 2.24
C PHE A 21 40.68 8.04 3.02
N SER A 22 40.47 8.72 4.14
CA SER A 22 39.16 8.79 4.76
C SER A 22 38.33 9.73 3.90
N ASP A 23 37.10 9.33 3.63
CA ASP A 23 36.10 10.21 3.05
C ASP A 23 35.98 11.49 3.90
N ILE A 24 35.90 12.65 3.25
CA ILE A 24 35.70 13.92 3.91
C ILE A 24 34.19 14.15 3.89
N ASP A 25 33.58 14.27 5.05
CA ASP A 25 32.16 14.63 5.10
C ASP A 25 31.99 16.12 4.80
N GLU A 26 31.69 16.46 3.54
CA GLU A 26 31.45 17.85 3.15
C GLU A 26 30.14 18.41 3.74
N CYS A 27 29.19 17.54 4.12
CA CYS A 27 27.93 17.94 4.74
C CYS A 27 28.11 18.44 6.18
N SER A 28 29.17 17.99 6.87
CA SER A 28 29.51 18.44 8.22
C SER A 28 29.82 19.95 8.32
N LYS A 29 30.07 20.64 7.20
CA LYS A 29 30.33 22.08 7.17
C LYS A 29 29.24 22.82 6.38
N GLU A 30 28.51 23.71 7.05
CA GLU A 30 27.45 24.53 6.44
C GLU A 30 26.45 23.72 5.59
N ASN A 31 26.17 22.46 5.98
CA ASN A 31 25.29 21.55 5.24
C ASN A 31 25.72 21.34 3.78
N GLY A 32 27.03 21.36 3.48
CA GLY A 32 27.56 21.29 2.11
C GLY A 32 27.07 22.44 1.20
N GLY A 33 26.54 23.53 1.77
CA GLY A 33 25.88 24.59 1.00
C GLY A 33 24.53 24.19 0.40
N CYS A 34 23.94 23.07 0.82
CA CYS A 34 22.62 22.63 0.38
C CYS A 34 21.51 23.45 1.06
N GLN A 35 20.49 23.87 0.29
CA GLN A 35 19.33 24.58 0.85
C GLN A 35 18.52 23.71 1.82
N HIS A 36 18.35 22.42 1.49
CA HIS A 36 17.60 21.47 2.31
C HIS A 36 18.53 20.44 2.95
N GLU A 37 18.68 19.26 2.36
CA GLU A 37 19.43 18.16 2.96
C GLU A 37 20.71 17.91 2.18
N CYS A 38 21.82 17.72 2.90
CA CYS A 38 23.08 17.28 2.32
C CYS A 38 23.29 15.80 2.63
N VAL A 39 23.52 15.01 1.59
CA VAL A 39 23.84 13.59 1.70
C VAL A 39 25.29 13.38 1.30
N ASN A 40 26.11 13.04 2.29
CA ASN A 40 27.50 12.72 2.08
C ASN A 40 27.63 11.38 1.35
N THR A 41 28.50 11.34 0.35
CA THR A 41 28.75 10.16 -0.48
C THR A 41 30.25 9.88 -0.51
N PHE A 42 30.66 8.69 -0.92
CA PHE A 42 32.10 8.39 -0.95
C PHE A 42 32.81 9.24 -2.02
N GLY A 43 33.64 10.18 -1.57
CA GLY A 43 34.43 11.11 -2.38
C GLY A 43 33.69 12.37 -2.85
N SER A 44 32.48 12.66 -2.35
CA SER A 44 31.68 13.83 -2.71
C SER A 44 30.44 13.95 -1.81
N TYR A 45 29.58 14.93 -2.03
CA TYR A 45 28.23 15.00 -1.47
C TYR A 45 27.20 15.31 -2.55
N SER A 46 25.91 15.22 -2.18
CA SER A 46 24.79 15.62 -3.03
C SER A 46 23.69 16.27 -2.21
N CYS A 47 23.07 17.33 -2.74
CA CYS A 47 21.93 17.97 -2.11
C CYS A 47 20.63 17.28 -2.51
N GLN A 48 19.75 17.07 -1.54
CA GLN A 48 18.40 16.53 -1.72
C GLN A 48 17.35 17.54 -1.26
N CYS A 49 16.22 17.54 -1.96
CA CYS A 49 15.10 18.41 -1.64
C CYS A 49 13.99 17.64 -0.94
N ARG A 50 13.38 18.29 0.06
CA ARG A 50 12.23 17.76 0.79
C ARG A 50 11.00 17.62 -0.10
N SER A 51 10.01 16.87 0.38
CA SER A 51 8.72 16.65 -0.30
C SER A 51 8.12 17.93 -0.86
N GLY A 52 7.71 17.90 -2.12
CA GLY A 52 7.15 19.07 -2.82
C GLY A 52 8.18 20.01 -3.47
N PHE A 53 9.47 19.69 -3.39
CA PHE A 53 10.54 20.45 -4.04
C PHE A 53 11.41 19.54 -4.91
N MET A 54 12.01 20.12 -5.94
CA MET A 54 13.00 19.47 -6.79
C MET A 54 14.30 20.26 -6.79
N LEU A 55 15.42 19.56 -7.01
CA LEU A 55 16.73 20.19 -7.04
C LEU A 55 16.80 21.20 -8.19
N HIS A 56 17.24 22.41 -7.88
CA HIS A 56 17.49 23.47 -8.83
C HIS A 56 18.73 23.15 -9.67
N ASP A 57 18.90 23.85 -10.79
CA ASP A 57 19.96 23.55 -11.76
C ASP A 57 21.38 23.84 -11.20
N ASN A 58 21.46 24.64 -10.14
CA ASN A 58 22.70 24.89 -9.40
C ASN A 58 23.09 23.75 -8.45
N LYS A 59 22.29 22.67 -8.35
CA LYS A 59 22.51 21.49 -7.50
C LYS A 59 22.57 21.75 -5.99
N HIS A 60 22.22 22.95 -5.55
CA HIS A 60 22.25 23.36 -4.14
C HIS A 60 20.89 23.81 -3.66
N ASP A 61 20.17 24.58 -4.48
CA ASP A 61 18.86 25.12 -4.14
C ASP A 61 17.74 24.15 -4.50
N CYS A 62 16.58 24.36 -3.91
CA CYS A 62 15.36 23.60 -4.11
C CYS A 62 14.28 24.52 -4.65
N LYS A 63 13.78 24.22 -5.84
CA LYS A 63 12.64 24.92 -6.45
C LYS A 63 11.36 24.12 -6.24
N GLU A 64 10.23 24.81 -6.20
CA GLU A 64 8.94 24.16 -6.06
C GLU A 64 8.69 23.20 -7.23
N ALA A 65 8.26 21.99 -6.90
CA ALA A 65 7.83 21.00 -7.87
C ALA A 65 6.30 20.94 -7.92
N GLY A 66 5.75 20.36 -8.99
CA GLY A 66 4.39 19.84 -8.93
C GLY A 66 4.29 18.80 -7.82
N CYS A 67 3.19 18.80 -7.07
CA CYS A 67 3.00 17.92 -5.92
C CYS A 67 1.79 16.98 -6.10
N ASP A 68 1.54 16.59 -7.36
CA ASP A 68 0.61 15.52 -7.71
C ASP A 68 1.37 14.20 -7.76
N ASN A 69 1.02 13.28 -6.87
CA ASN A 69 1.75 12.05 -6.66
C ASN A 69 0.87 10.85 -7.03
N ALA A 70 1.35 10.00 -7.93
CA ALA A 70 0.74 8.70 -8.20
C ALA A 70 1.54 7.63 -7.44
N VAL A 71 0.88 6.90 -6.54
CA VAL A 71 1.54 5.96 -5.62
C VAL A 71 0.90 4.59 -5.77
N SER A 72 1.70 3.59 -6.14
CA SER A 72 1.24 2.21 -6.38
C SER A 72 1.90 1.17 -5.48
N THR A 73 2.70 1.60 -4.51
CA THR A 73 3.35 0.69 -3.54
C THR A 73 2.34 0.18 -2.52
N VAL A 74 2.55 -1.04 -2.02
CA VAL A 74 1.65 -1.67 -1.04
C VAL A 74 1.72 -1.03 0.34
N SER A 75 2.78 -0.29 0.65
CA SER A 75 2.89 0.52 1.86
C SER A 75 3.90 1.63 1.66
N GLY A 76 3.87 2.61 2.54
CA GLY A 76 4.83 3.70 2.59
C GLY A 76 4.37 4.83 3.48
N THR A 77 5.10 5.93 3.42
CA THR A 77 4.77 7.18 4.09
C THR A 77 4.56 8.28 3.07
N MET A 78 3.75 9.26 3.44
CA MET A 78 3.56 10.50 2.69
C MET A 78 3.42 11.67 3.65
N SER A 79 3.84 12.84 3.20
CA SER A 79 3.87 14.04 4.02
C SER A 79 3.48 15.27 3.24
N SER A 80 3.02 16.29 3.96
CA SER A 80 2.81 17.62 3.40
C SER A 80 4.11 18.17 2.80
N PRO A 81 4.03 19.08 1.82
CA PRO A 81 5.22 19.72 1.28
C PRO A 81 6.06 20.38 2.38
N ASN A 82 7.38 20.33 2.24
CA ASN A 82 8.38 20.84 3.18
C ASN A 82 8.46 20.14 4.56
N TRP A 83 7.72 19.06 4.79
CA TRP A 83 7.81 18.29 6.04
C TRP A 83 9.27 17.94 6.39
N PRO A 84 9.71 18.06 7.67
CA PRO A 84 8.92 18.38 8.88
C PRO A 84 8.76 19.87 9.19
N ASP A 85 9.26 20.76 8.33
CA ASP A 85 9.09 22.20 8.43
C ASP A 85 7.73 22.65 7.92
N LYS A 86 7.44 23.95 8.06
CA LYS A 86 6.12 24.49 7.72
C LYS A 86 5.80 24.30 6.24
N TYR A 87 4.58 23.84 5.94
CA TYR A 87 4.11 23.75 4.57
C TYR A 87 3.99 25.14 3.92
N PRO A 88 4.14 25.26 2.59
CA PRO A 88 3.95 26.54 1.90
C PRO A 88 2.47 26.95 1.85
N ASN A 89 2.20 28.25 1.74
CA ASN A 89 0.85 28.79 1.54
C ASN A 89 0.41 28.67 0.07
N LYS A 90 -0.89 28.73 -0.18
CA LYS A 90 -1.51 28.63 -1.52
C LYS A 90 -1.13 27.36 -2.28
N LYS A 91 -1.02 26.23 -1.59
CA LYS A 91 -0.67 24.94 -2.19
C LYS A 91 -1.88 24.04 -2.27
N ALA A 92 -1.94 23.30 -3.38
CA ALA A 92 -2.86 22.19 -3.56
C ALA A 92 -2.03 21.00 -4.03
N CYS A 93 -1.95 19.96 -3.20
CA CYS A 93 -1.17 18.75 -3.49
C CYS A 93 -2.08 17.54 -3.44
N THR A 94 -1.79 16.55 -4.28
CA THR A 94 -2.63 15.36 -4.41
C THR A 94 -1.81 14.09 -4.30
N TRP A 95 -2.44 13.06 -3.76
CA TRP A 95 -1.91 11.70 -3.77
C TRP A 95 -3.00 10.75 -4.26
N SER A 96 -2.76 10.13 -5.41
CA SER A 96 -3.58 9.05 -5.95
C SER A 96 -2.96 7.72 -5.55
N LEU A 97 -3.46 7.14 -4.46
CA LEU A 97 -3.02 5.84 -3.98
C LEU A 97 -3.79 4.72 -4.70
N SER A 98 -3.06 3.71 -5.19
CA SER A 98 -3.61 2.50 -5.78
C SER A 98 -2.90 1.28 -5.19
N THR A 99 -3.66 0.26 -4.81
CA THR A 99 -3.11 -1.02 -4.33
C THR A 99 -3.69 -2.19 -5.11
N THR A 100 -3.30 -3.40 -4.74
CA THR A 100 -3.66 -4.67 -5.37
C THR A 100 -5.18 -4.86 -5.37
N PRO A 101 -5.79 -5.30 -6.48
CA PRO A 101 -7.23 -5.56 -6.55
C PRO A 101 -7.72 -6.46 -5.41
N GLY A 102 -8.93 -6.17 -4.91
CA GLY A 102 -9.52 -6.87 -3.77
C GLY A 102 -8.99 -6.46 -2.39
N HIS A 103 -7.96 -5.60 -2.32
CA HIS A 103 -7.46 -5.03 -1.07
C HIS A 103 -8.00 -3.61 -0.86
N ARG A 104 -7.88 -3.13 0.36
CA ARG A 104 -8.19 -1.78 0.81
C ARG A 104 -6.93 -1.04 1.19
N ILE A 105 -7.03 0.27 1.34
CA ILE A 105 -5.94 1.14 1.76
C ILE A 105 -6.27 1.64 3.15
N LYS A 106 -5.38 1.34 4.10
CA LYS A 106 -5.41 1.86 5.46
C LYS A 106 -4.44 3.03 5.55
N LEU A 107 -4.94 4.18 5.97
CA LEU A 107 -4.16 5.36 6.28
C LEU A 107 -4.11 5.58 7.79
N VAL A 108 -2.91 5.79 8.31
CA VAL A 108 -2.66 6.15 9.71
C VAL A 108 -1.83 7.42 9.75
N PHE A 109 -2.37 8.48 10.33
CA PHE A 109 -1.61 9.69 10.59
C PHE A 109 -0.48 9.38 11.58
N ASN A 110 0.76 9.70 11.26
CA ASN A 110 1.86 9.68 12.22
C ASN A 110 1.79 10.96 13.06
N GLU A 111 1.70 12.10 12.38
CA GLU A 111 1.57 13.44 12.96
C GLU A 111 0.62 14.31 12.12
N ILE A 112 -0.08 15.26 12.77
CA ILE A 112 -0.87 16.29 12.12
C ILE A 112 -0.78 17.59 12.94
N ASP A 113 -0.45 18.68 12.26
CA ASP A 113 -0.41 20.04 12.78
C ASP A 113 -0.72 20.98 11.61
N MET A 114 -2.00 21.29 11.45
CA MET A 114 -2.52 22.20 10.42
C MET A 114 -3.30 23.34 11.06
N GLU A 115 -3.56 24.42 10.32
CA GLU A 115 -4.42 25.50 10.83
C GLU A 115 -5.76 24.94 11.31
N ALA A 116 -6.15 25.28 12.54
CA ALA A 116 -7.37 24.79 13.14
C ALA A 116 -8.55 25.69 12.76
N HIS A 117 -9.63 25.09 12.27
CA HIS A 117 -10.91 25.76 12.03
C HIS A 117 -12.05 24.77 12.29
N LEU A 118 -13.22 25.27 12.71
CA LEU A 118 -14.37 24.42 13.07
C LEU A 118 -14.75 23.43 11.95
N GLU A 119 -14.80 23.93 10.71
CA GLU A 119 -15.13 23.16 9.50
C GLU A 119 -13.91 22.88 8.60
N CYS A 120 -12.69 23.10 9.11
CA CYS A 120 -11.45 22.98 8.32
C CYS A 120 -11.52 23.75 6.98
N ALA A 121 -12.00 25.00 7.02
CA ALA A 121 -12.28 25.80 5.83
C ALA A 121 -11.04 26.45 5.22
N TYR A 122 -9.99 26.61 6.03
CA TYR A 122 -8.69 27.11 5.60
C TYR A 122 -7.82 25.91 5.18
N ASP A 123 -6.74 25.64 5.92
CA ASP A 123 -5.85 24.53 5.61
C ASP A 123 -6.43 23.18 6.02
N HIS A 124 -6.44 22.23 5.09
CA HIS A 124 -6.98 20.90 5.35
C HIS A 124 -6.39 19.81 4.45
N LEU A 125 -6.50 18.58 4.93
CA LEU A 125 -6.34 17.37 4.14
C LEU A 125 -7.72 16.73 3.99
N GLU A 126 -8.20 16.56 2.76
CA GLU A 126 -9.41 15.82 2.46
C GLU A 126 -9.07 14.49 1.80
N ILE A 127 -9.74 13.42 2.24
CA ILE A 127 -9.52 12.05 1.79
C ILE A 127 -10.80 11.54 1.14
N TYR A 128 -10.67 10.90 -0.02
CA TYR A 128 -11.78 10.39 -0.81
C TYR A 128 -11.62 8.89 -1.08
N ASP A 129 -12.75 8.17 -1.03
CA ASP A 129 -12.86 6.73 -1.23
C ASP A 129 -12.92 6.36 -2.72
N GLY A 130 -11.85 6.65 -3.46
CA GLY A 130 -11.81 6.37 -4.88
C GLY A 130 -10.62 7.00 -5.59
N GLN A 131 -10.84 7.36 -6.87
CA GLN A 131 -9.76 7.77 -7.78
C GLN A 131 -9.50 9.28 -7.76
N ASP A 132 -10.51 10.07 -7.39
CA ASP A 132 -10.49 11.52 -7.47
C ASP A 132 -11.52 12.15 -6.51
N THR A 133 -11.64 13.47 -6.57
CA THR A 133 -12.50 14.29 -5.71
C THR A 133 -14.00 14.10 -5.94
N ARG A 134 -14.43 13.35 -6.97
CA ARG A 134 -15.85 13.00 -7.20
C ARG A 134 -16.29 11.80 -6.37
N ALA A 135 -15.35 11.04 -5.80
CA ALA A 135 -15.65 9.94 -4.91
C ALA A 135 -16.15 10.44 -3.54
N GLN A 136 -16.69 9.53 -2.73
CA GLN A 136 -17.18 9.86 -1.40
C GLN A 136 -16.04 10.37 -0.50
N SER A 137 -16.24 11.52 0.15
CA SER A 137 -15.29 12.02 1.15
C SER A 137 -15.32 11.12 2.40
N LEU A 138 -14.15 10.58 2.77
CA LEU A 138 -13.91 9.82 3.99
C LEU A 138 -13.63 10.74 5.19
N GLY A 139 -13.38 12.01 4.93
CA GLY A 139 -13.20 13.02 5.96
C GLY A 139 -12.31 14.17 5.52
N ARG A 140 -12.51 15.31 6.19
CA ARG A 140 -11.66 16.50 6.10
C ARG A 140 -11.01 16.72 7.46
N PHE A 141 -9.70 16.90 7.44
CA PHE A 141 -8.86 16.92 8.64
C PHE A 141 -8.06 18.22 8.71
N CYS A 142 -7.95 18.81 9.90
CA CYS A 142 -7.16 19.99 10.22
C CYS A 142 -6.87 20.06 11.73
N GLY A 143 -6.12 21.08 12.18
CA GLY A 143 -5.70 21.23 13.57
C GLY A 143 -4.61 20.22 13.98
N THR A 144 -4.52 19.96 15.28
CA THR A 144 -3.47 19.11 15.89
C THR A 144 -3.99 17.77 16.41
N LYS A 145 -5.30 17.53 16.34
CA LYS A 145 -5.92 16.30 16.83
C LYS A 145 -5.72 15.19 15.81
N LYS A 146 -4.86 14.22 16.14
CA LYS A 146 -4.63 13.01 15.34
C LYS A 146 -5.94 12.23 15.12
N PRO A 147 -6.39 12.05 13.86
CA PRO A 147 -7.60 11.29 13.53
C PRO A 147 -7.44 9.79 13.78
N SER A 148 -8.57 9.09 13.85
CA SER A 148 -8.60 7.62 13.76
C SER A 148 -8.11 7.16 12.38
N PRO A 149 -7.58 5.92 12.26
CA PRO A 149 -7.19 5.37 10.97
C PRO A 149 -8.33 5.43 9.95
N VAL A 150 -8.01 5.86 8.73
CA VAL A 150 -8.98 5.96 7.63
C VAL A 150 -8.81 4.73 6.74
N MET A 151 -9.92 4.09 6.39
CA MET A 151 -9.96 2.90 5.55
C MET A 151 -10.76 3.19 4.29
N SER A 152 -10.21 2.91 3.11
CA SER A 152 -11.00 2.89 1.88
C SER A 152 -11.90 1.66 1.81
N SER A 153 -12.95 1.70 0.98
CA SER A 153 -13.78 0.54 0.66
C SER A 153 -13.14 -0.35 -0.42
N GLY A 154 -12.33 0.23 -1.30
CA GLY A 154 -11.66 -0.47 -2.40
C GLY A 154 -10.16 -0.21 -2.47
N ASN A 155 -9.55 -0.60 -3.59
CA ASN A 155 -8.10 -0.56 -3.78
C ASN A 155 -7.56 0.80 -4.23
N LYS A 156 -8.36 1.87 -4.14
CA LYS A 156 -7.99 3.22 -4.54
C LYS A 156 -8.41 4.22 -3.47
N MET A 157 -7.56 5.19 -3.19
CA MET A 157 -7.79 6.27 -2.24
C MET A 157 -7.15 7.54 -2.78
N PHE A 158 -7.89 8.65 -2.77
CA PHE A 158 -7.40 9.93 -3.27
C PHE A 158 -7.31 10.93 -2.12
N LEU A 159 -6.19 11.62 -2.00
CA LEU A 159 -5.98 12.64 -0.98
C LEU A 159 -5.72 13.98 -1.64
N ARG A 160 -6.25 15.03 -1.03
CA ARG A 160 -6.05 16.42 -1.45
C ARG A 160 -5.69 17.27 -0.24
N PHE A 161 -4.45 17.74 -0.22
CA PHE A 161 -4.00 18.78 0.70
C PHE A 161 -4.27 20.15 0.08
N PHE A 162 -4.76 21.08 0.88
CA PHE A 162 -4.99 22.46 0.52
C PHE A 162 -4.47 23.39 1.62
N SER A 163 -3.73 24.44 1.23
CA SER A 163 -3.35 25.55 2.09
C SER A 163 -3.76 26.90 1.52
N ASP A 164 -4.21 27.80 2.39
CA ASP A 164 -4.71 29.12 2.06
C ASP A 164 -3.57 30.17 2.01
N ASN A 165 -3.89 31.47 2.11
CA ASN A 165 -2.89 32.53 2.00
C ASN A 165 -1.99 32.70 3.24
N SER A 166 -2.38 32.18 4.41
CA SER A 166 -1.76 32.51 5.71
C SER A 166 -1.66 31.28 6.63
N VAL A 167 -1.15 31.50 7.86
CA VAL A 167 -1.09 30.52 8.96
C VAL A 167 -0.57 29.11 8.61
N GLN A 168 0.72 29.03 8.26
CA GLN A 168 1.35 27.72 8.04
C GLN A 168 1.79 27.06 9.34
N LYS A 169 1.60 25.75 9.41
CA LYS A 169 2.00 24.85 10.49
C LYS A 169 2.91 23.75 9.95
N ARG A 170 3.33 22.79 10.77
CA ARG A 170 4.25 21.71 10.32
C ARG A 170 3.63 20.81 9.24
N GLY A 171 2.32 20.69 9.21
CA GLY A 171 1.58 19.91 8.22
C GLY A 171 1.27 18.50 8.71
N PHE A 172 1.48 17.50 7.88
CA PHE A 172 1.17 16.11 8.24
C PHE A 172 2.22 15.14 7.74
N GLU A 173 2.30 14.01 8.43
CA GLU A 173 2.93 12.80 7.92
C GLU A 173 1.96 11.64 8.21
N ALA A 174 1.73 10.79 7.22
CA ALA A 174 0.84 9.65 7.32
C ALA A 174 1.47 8.42 6.67
N SER A 175 1.29 7.28 7.32
CA SER A 175 1.65 5.96 6.79
C SER A 175 0.44 5.35 6.12
N TYR A 176 0.60 4.81 4.91
CA TYR A 176 -0.42 4.01 4.24
C TYR A 176 0.06 2.58 4.07
N ARG A 177 -0.89 1.64 4.08
CA ARG A 177 -0.64 0.24 3.76
C ARG A 177 -1.86 -0.42 3.13
N ALA A 178 -1.61 -1.43 2.32
CA ALA A 178 -2.62 -2.35 1.84
C ALA A 178 -3.13 -3.19 3.01
N GLU A 179 -4.45 -3.37 3.06
CA GLU A 179 -5.14 -4.18 4.04
C GLU A 179 -6.07 -5.14 3.30
N CYS A 180 -6.05 -6.41 3.64
CA CYS A 180 -6.92 -7.39 3.01
C CYS A 180 -8.37 -7.31 3.53
N GLY A 181 -9.25 -8.09 2.91
CA GLY A 181 -10.67 -8.14 3.21
C GLY A 181 -11.46 -6.93 2.75
N GLY A 182 -12.76 -6.92 3.06
CA GLY A 182 -13.70 -5.87 2.70
C GLY A 182 -14.87 -6.38 1.85
N SER A 183 -15.71 -5.45 1.41
CA SER A 183 -16.86 -5.76 0.56
C SER A 183 -16.51 -5.56 -0.90
N LEU A 184 -16.70 -6.59 -1.71
CA LEU A 184 -16.43 -6.59 -3.15
C LEU A 184 -17.75 -6.73 -3.90
N LYS A 185 -17.89 -5.98 -5.00
CA LYS A 185 -19.04 -6.08 -5.89
C LYS A 185 -18.69 -6.91 -7.13
N ALA A 186 -19.33 -8.05 -7.26
CA ALA A 186 -19.29 -8.88 -8.46
C ALA A 186 -20.05 -8.17 -9.59
N GLU A 187 -19.47 -8.20 -10.78
CA GLU A 187 -20.06 -7.65 -12.01
C GLU A 187 -19.98 -8.71 -13.10
N VAL A 188 -20.72 -8.52 -14.19
CA VAL A 188 -20.65 -9.40 -15.38
C VAL A 188 -19.22 -9.45 -15.94
N LYS A 189 -18.46 -8.36 -15.79
CA LYS A 189 -17.04 -8.37 -16.06
C LYS A 189 -16.30 -9.05 -14.91
N THR A 190 -15.59 -10.13 -15.22
CA THR A 190 -14.71 -10.85 -14.30
C THR A 190 -13.68 -9.92 -13.67
N LYS A 191 -13.49 -10.05 -12.36
CA LYS A 191 -12.51 -9.30 -11.56
C LYS A 191 -11.58 -10.26 -10.82
N ASP A 192 -10.39 -9.77 -10.51
CA ASP A 192 -9.36 -10.53 -9.79
C ASP A 192 -9.36 -10.19 -8.30
N LEU A 193 -9.08 -11.20 -7.49
CA LEU A 193 -8.86 -11.15 -6.05
C LEU A 193 -7.60 -11.98 -5.72
N TYR A 194 -6.72 -11.42 -4.92
CA TYR A 194 -5.45 -12.05 -4.54
C TYR A 194 -5.41 -12.27 -3.02
N SER A 195 -4.70 -13.30 -2.57
CA SER A 195 -4.58 -13.61 -1.15
C SER A 195 -3.85 -12.53 -0.34
N HIS A 196 -2.92 -11.82 -0.98
CA HIS A 196 -2.13 -10.77 -0.35
C HIS A 196 -1.69 -9.71 -1.37
N ALA A 197 -1.29 -8.54 -0.87
CA ALA A 197 -1.02 -7.38 -1.72
C ALA A 197 0.24 -7.53 -2.61
N GLN A 198 1.19 -8.39 -2.25
CA GLN A 198 2.42 -8.63 -3.02
C GLN A 198 2.40 -9.98 -3.75
N PHE A 199 1.20 -10.46 -4.11
CA PHE A 199 1.05 -11.73 -4.80
C PHE A 199 1.85 -11.76 -6.11
N GLY A 200 2.70 -12.77 -6.24
CA GLY A 200 3.61 -12.95 -7.38
C GLY A 200 5.04 -12.50 -7.10
N ASP A 201 5.24 -11.57 -6.16
CA ASP A 201 6.57 -11.13 -5.73
C ASP A 201 7.08 -11.99 -4.55
N ASN A 202 6.17 -12.36 -3.63
CA ASN A 202 6.47 -13.12 -2.43
C ASN A 202 5.36 -14.14 -2.10
N ASN A 203 5.58 -14.92 -1.05
CA ASN A 203 4.56 -15.74 -0.40
C ASN A 203 3.66 -14.88 0.49
N TYR A 204 2.46 -15.37 0.83
CA TYR A 204 1.56 -14.64 1.73
C TYR A 204 2.20 -14.42 3.11
N PRO A 205 1.83 -13.37 3.86
CA PRO A 205 2.38 -13.15 5.19
C PRO A 205 1.76 -14.09 6.23
N SER A 206 2.55 -14.44 7.25
CA SER A 206 2.07 -15.11 8.46
C SER A 206 1.05 -14.26 9.23
N GLY A 207 0.16 -14.92 9.97
CA GLY A 207 -0.84 -14.27 10.82
C GLY A 207 -1.89 -13.46 10.05
N SER A 208 -2.12 -13.77 8.78
CA SER A 208 -3.14 -13.12 7.97
C SER A 208 -4.52 -13.60 8.38
N ASP A 209 -5.46 -12.69 8.63
CA ASP A 209 -6.89 -13.02 8.80
C ASP A 209 -7.71 -12.06 7.94
N CYS A 210 -8.07 -12.54 6.75
CA CYS A 210 -8.71 -11.76 5.72
C CYS A 210 -10.11 -12.28 5.46
N LEU A 211 -11.09 -11.36 5.41
CA LEU A 211 -12.47 -11.70 5.12
C LEU A 211 -13.00 -10.78 4.02
N TRP A 212 -13.31 -11.38 2.87
CA TRP A 212 -13.93 -10.72 1.73
C TRP A 212 -15.38 -11.16 1.59
N VAL A 213 -16.28 -10.19 1.48
CA VAL A 213 -17.69 -10.44 1.14
C VAL A 213 -17.90 -10.03 -0.31
N VAL A 214 -18.01 -11.01 -1.20
CA VAL A 214 -18.29 -10.79 -2.62
C VAL A 214 -19.80 -10.83 -2.81
N SER A 215 -20.38 -9.74 -3.30
CA SER A 215 -21.83 -9.59 -3.48
C SER A 215 -22.18 -9.26 -4.92
N ALA A 216 -23.22 -9.89 -5.46
CA ALA A 216 -23.82 -9.63 -6.76
C ALA A 216 -25.07 -8.75 -6.61
N GLU A 217 -25.61 -8.29 -7.73
CA GLU A 217 -26.91 -7.61 -7.72
C GLU A 217 -28.05 -8.60 -7.50
N LYS A 218 -29.15 -8.12 -6.93
CA LYS A 218 -30.32 -8.97 -6.63
C LYS A 218 -30.79 -9.69 -7.90
N GLY A 219 -30.93 -11.02 -7.81
CA GLY A 219 -31.30 -11.87 -8.94
C GLY A 219 -30.12 -12.47 -9.70
N TYR A 220 -28.89 -12.21 -9.25
CA TYR A 220 -27.66 -12.81 -9.73
C TYR A 220 -26.94 -13.53 -8.59
N GLY A 221 -26.16 -14.54 -8.95
CA GLY A 221 -25.21 -15.20 -8.06
C GLY A 221 -23.78 -14.73 -8.31
N VAL A 222 -22.87 -15.26 -7.50
CA VAL A 222 -21.43 -15.09 -7.57
C VAL A 222 -20.81 -16.41 -7.99
N GLU A 223 -19.99 -16.37 -9.02
CA GLU A 223 -19.11 -17.45 -9.44
C GLU A 223 -17.69 -17.14 -8.98
N ILE A 224 -17.01 -18.12 -8.39
CA ILE A 224 -15.62 -18.06 -7.93
C ILE A 224 -14.82 -19.16 -8.62
N ILE A 225 -13.73 -18.77 -9.26
CA ILE A 225 -12.80 -19.66 -9.96
C ILE A 225 -11.39 -19.40 -9.46
N PHE A 226 -10.75 -20.41 -8.87
CA PHE A 226 -9.35 -20.36 -8.48
C PHE A 226 -8.46 -20.56 -9.71
N GLN A 227 -7.61 -19.59 -10.00
CA GLN A 227 -6.58 -19.67 -11.05
C GLN A 227 -5.26 -20.22 -10.48
N VAL A 228 -4.96 -19.86 -9.23
CA VAL A 228 -3.82 -20.37 -8.46
C VAL A 228 -4.32 -20.67 -7.06
N PHE A 229 -3.89 -21.80 -6.50
CA PHE A 229 -4.19 -22.19 -5.13
C PHE A 229 -3.02 -23.00 -4.57
N GLU A 230 -2.20 -22.36 -3.74
CA GLU A 230 -1.06 -22.97 -3.06
C GLU A 230 -1.02 -22.44 -1.62
N ILE A 231 -1.66 -23.18 -0.72
CA ILE A 231 -1.70 -22.94 0.72
C ILE A 231 -0.91 -24.05 1.41
N GLU A 232 -0.44 -23.83 2.64
CA GLU A 232 0.17 -24.90 3.44
C GLU A 232 -0.72 -26.16 3.45
N GLU A 233 -0.10 -27.33 3.29
CA GLU A 233 -0.82 -28.60 3.25
C GLU A 233 -0.80 -29.27 4.62
N GLU A 234 -1.99 -29.60 5.13
CA GLU A 234 -2.20 -30.27 6.40
C GLU A 234 -3.45 -31.15 6.29
N VAL A 235 -3.53 -32.22 7.09
CA VAL A 235 -4.58 -33.26 6.97
C VAL A 235 -5.98 -32.69 7.19
N ASP A 236 -6.15 -31.78 8.14
CA ASP A 236 -7.42 -31.17 8.52
C ASP A 236 -7.50 -29.67 8.14
N CYS A 237 -6.53 -29.15 7.38
CA CYS A 237 -6.35 -27.73 7.11
C CYS A 237 -6.42 -26.87 8.39
N GLY A 238 -5.69 -27.31 9.41
CA GLY A 238 -5.65 -26.69 10.74
C GLY A 238 -4.73 -25.48 10.88
N TYR A 239 -3.69 -25.39 10.04
CA TYR A 239 -2.74 -24.28 10.00
C TYR A 239 -3.27 -23.16 9.09
N ASP A 240 -2.89 -23.17 7.82
CA ASP A 240 -3.38 -22.22 6.83
C ASP A 240 -4.58 -22.76 6.06
N TYR A 241 -5.58 -21.92 5.81
CA TYR A 241 -6.78 -22.35 5.09
C TYR A 241 -7.54 -21.22 4.41
N VAL A 242 -8.31 -21.60 3.38
CA VAL A 242 -9.37 -20.80 2.80
C VAL A 242 -10.71 -21.43 3.12
N GLU A 243 -11.64 -20.66 3.67
CA GLU A 243 -13.04 -21.07 3.88
C GLU A 243 -13.98 -20.24 2.99
N LEU A 244 -14.96 -20.93 2.43
CA LEU A 244 -16.03 -20.31 1.64
C LEU A 244 -17.37 -20.50 2.33
N TYR A 245 -18.19 -19.46 2.35
CA TYR A 245 -19.55 -19.49 2.90
C TYR A 245 -20.55 -18.93 1.89
N ASP A 246 -21.68 -19.59 1.72
CA ASP A 246 -22.76 -19.20 0.80
C ASP A 246 -23.71 -18.21 1.46
N GLY A 247 -23.34 -16.94 1.45
CA GLY A 247 -24.10 -15.86 2.05
C GLY A 247 -23.26 -14.62 2.35
N ALA A 248 -23.78 -13.75 3.21
CA ALA A 248 -23.20 -12.44 3.49
C ALA A 248 -22.23 -12.42 4.69
N ASP A 249 -22.15 -13.51 5.46
CA ASP A 249 -21.29 -13.62 6.63
C ASP A 249 -20.86 -15.07 6.92
N ILE A 250 -19.94 -15.24 7.87
CA ILE A 250 -19.40 -16.56 8.29
C ILE A 250 -20.39 -17.44 9.06
N LYS A 251 -21.62 -16.95 9.34
CA LYS A 251 -22.69 -17.76 9.94
C LYS A 251 -23.52 -18.45 8.87
N SER A 252 -23.34 -18.07 7.61
CA SER A 252 -23.98 -18.69 6.45
C SER A 252 -23.43 -20.12 6.25
N PRO A 253 -24.11 -20.99 5.48
CA PRO A 253 -23.64 -22.35 5.23
C PRO A 253 -22.21 -22.39 4.67
N ARG A 254 -21.32 -23.14 5.32
CA ARG A 254 -19.94 -23.31 4.84
C ARG A 254 -19.93 -24.25 3.64
N LEU A 255 -19.44 -23.75 2.51
CA LEU A 255 -19.26 -24.51 1.27
C LEU A 255 -18.06 -25.46 1.38
N GLY A 256 -16.99 -25.01 2.04
CA GLY A 256 -15.84 -25.85 2.32
C GLY A 256 -14.70 -25.11 3.01
N ARG A 257 -13.71 -25.90 3.42
CA ARG A 257 -12.40 -25.47 3.92
C ARG A 257 -11.33 -26.15 3.07
N TYR A 258 -10.36 -25.37 2.60
CA TYR A 258 -9.39 -25.82 1.60
C TYR A 258 -7.97 -25.39 2.00
N CYS A 259 -7.00 -26.26 1.72
CA CYS A 259 -5.57 -26.02 1.89
C CYS A 259 -4.76 -26.92 0.92
N GLY A 260 -3.43 -26.81 0.89
CA GLY A 260 -2.59 -27.51 -0.08
C GLY A 260 -2.58 -26.89 -1.48
N SER A 261 -2.31 -27.71 -2.50
CA SER A 261 -2.09 -27.27 -3.90
C SER A 261 -3.21 -27.63 -4.89
N GLY A 262 -4.29 -28.26 -4.41
CA GLY A 262 -5.46 -28.58 -5.23
C GLY A 262 -6.54 -27.50 -5.08
N ALA A 263 -6.75 -26.70 -6.13
CA ALA A 263 -7.87 -25.76 -6.17
C ALA A 263 -9.21 -26.53 -6.05
N PRO A 264 -10.22 -25.99 -5.33
CA PRO A 264 -11.55 -26.57 -5.35
C PRO A 264 -12.17 -26.50 -6.76
N GLU A 265 -13.16 -27.36 -7.02
CA GLU A 265 -14.02 -27.22 -8.19
C GLU A 265 -14.71 -25.85 -8.20
N GLU A 266 -15.17 -25.40 -9.38
CA GLU A 266 -15.83 -24.11 -9.55
C GLU A 266 -16.96 -23.92 -8.53
N VAL A 267 -16.94 -22.77 -7.85
CA VAL A 267 -17.87 -22.49 -6.75
C VAL A 267 -18.91 -21.47 -7.20
N TYR A 268 -20.18 -21.82 -7.01
CA TYR A 268 -21.33 -20.98 -7.30
C TYR A 268 -22.11 -20.72 -6.02
N SER A 269 -22.55 -19.49 -5.81
CA SER A 269 -23.47 -19.17 -4.71
C SER A 269 -24.90 -19.62 -5.01
N ALA A 270 -25.63 -20.09 -4.01
CA ALA A 270 -27.08 -20.22 -4.12
C ALA A 270 -27.78 -18.86 -3.96
N GLY A 271 -27.17 -17.97 -3.18
CA GLY A 271 -27.63 -16.59 -2.96
C GLY A 271 -26.91 -15.56 -3.83
N ASP A 272 -26.98 -14.30 -3.42
CA ASP A 272 -26.33 -13.16 -4.06
C ASP A 272 -24.96 -12.83 -3.47
N ALA A 273 -24.42 -13.66 -2.57
CA ALA A 273 -23.15 -13.40 -1.91
C ALA A 273 -22.35 -14.66 -1.58
N ILE A 274 -21.02 -14.51 -1.58
CA ILE A 274 -20.07 -15.48 -1.02
C ILE A 274 -19.13 -14.75 -0.09
N VAL A 275 -18.86 -15.34 1.07
CA VAL A 275 -17.74 -14.94 1.92
C VAL A 275 -16.54 -15.82 1.63
N LEU A 276 -15.41 -15.20 1.34
CA LEU A 276 -14.09 -15.84 1.28
C LEU A 276 -13.29 -15.41 2.51
N LYS A 277 -12.95 -16.37 3.36
CA LYS A 277 -12.08 -16.18 4.52
C LYS A 277 -10.73 -16.84 4.25
N PHE A 278 -9.65 -16.11 4.43
CA PHE A 278 -8.28 -16.63 4.39
C PHE A 278 -7.63 -16.45 5.76
N HIS A 279 -7.04 -17.51 6.27
CA HIS A 279 -6.29 -17.53 7.51
C HIS A 279 -4.90 -18.11 7.27
N SER A 280 -3.87 -17.48 7.85
CA SER A 280 -2.54 -18.07 7.99
C SER A 280 -2.01 -18.00 9.41
N ASP A 281 -1.24 -19.01 9.80
CA ASP A 281 -0.58 -19.11 11.09
C ASP A 281 0.78 -18.37 11.10
N ASP A 282 1.58 -18.58 12.15
CA ASP A 282 2.85 -17.89 12.34
C ASP A 282 4.00 -18.42 11.44
N SER A 283 3.80 -19.47 10.64
CA SER A 283 4.85 -20.17 9.89
C SER A 283 4.42 -20.64 8.50
N ILE A 284 5.35 -21.30 7.79
CA ILE A 284 5.17 -22.01 6.50
C ILE A 284 4.23 -21.30 5.49
N ASN A 285 4.70 -20.17 4.94
CA ASN A 285 3.93 -19.49 3.92
C ASN A 285 4.22 -20.05 2.50
N LYS A 286 3.16 -20.16 1.70
CA LYS A 286 3.21 -20.56 0.29
C LYS A 286 2.82 -19.39 -0.64
N LYS A 287 2.69 -19.67 -1.93
CA LYS A 287 2.39 -18.64 -2.93
C LYS A 287 1.03 -17.97 -2.73
N GLY A 288 0.06 -18.68 -2.12
CA GLY A 288 -1.27 -18.16 -1.87
C GLY A 288 -2.27 -18.50 -2.97
N PHE A 289 -3.27 -17.64 -3.15
CA PHE A 289 -4.30 -17.84 -4.17
C PHE A 289 -4.53 -16.61 -5.03
N HIS A 290 -4.96 -16.88 -6.26
CA HIS A 290 -5.53 -15.91 -7.19
C HIS A 290 -6.90 -16.42 -7.61
N VAL A 291 -7.92 -15.65 -7.26
CA VAL A 291 -9.32 -15.93 -7.53
C VAL A 291 -9.82 -14.96 -8.60
N ARG A 292 -10.61 -15.49 -9.52
CA ARG A 292 -11.49 -14.71 -10.38
C ARG A 292 -12.92 -14.82 -9.88
N TYR A 293 -13.61 -13.69 -9.81
CA TYR A 293 -15.02 -13.67 -9.45
C TYR A 293 -15.85 -12.89 -10.48
N THR A 294 -17.03 -13.40 -10.76
CA THR A 294 -17.96 -12.83 -11.75
C THR A 294 -19.39 -12.91 -11.22
N SER A 295 -20.23 -11.96 -11.62
CA SER A 295 -21.67 -12.06 -11.40
C SER A 295 -22.31 -12.88 -12.50
N THR A 296 -23.01 -13.94 -12.13
CA THR A 296 -23.71 -14.83 -13.04
C THR A 296 -25.20 -14.71 -12.80
N LYS A 297 -26.01 -14.68 -13.87
CA LYS A 297 -27.47 -14.73 -13.68
C LYS A 297 -27.78 -16.11 -13.09
N PHE A 298 -28.62 -16.19 -12.06
CA PHE A 298 -29.14 -17.49 -11.65
C PHE A 298 -29.67 -18.17 -12.90
N GLN A 299 -29.20 -19.39 -13.20
CA GLN A 299 -29.80 -20.14 -14.28
C GLN A 299 -31.29 -20.21 -13.94
N ASP A 300 -32.13 -19.66 -14.82
CA ASP A 300 -33.59 -19.66 -14.69
C ASP A 300 -34.04 -21.12 -14.74
N THR A 301 -33.91 -21.84 -13.62
CA THR A 301 -34.35 -23.22 -13.39
C THR A 301 -33.97 -24.24 -14.47
N LEU A 302 -33.31 -25.31 -14.05
CA LEU A 302 -33.37 -26.64 -14.68
C LEU A 302 -34.81 -27.24 -14.72
N HIS A 303 -35.84 -26.41 -14.92
CA HIS A 303 -37.25 -26.78 -15.03
C HIS A 303 -37.95 -26.01 -16.15
N ALA A 304 -37.38 -26.05 -17.36
CA ALA A 304 -38.23 -26.16 -18.55
C ALA A 304 -38.51 -27.65 -18.79
N SER A 305 -39.60 -28.12 -18.19
CA SER A 305 -40.21 -29.43 -18.40
C SER A 305 -40.30 -29.83 -19.88
N LYS A 306 -39.61 -30.91 -20.28
CA LYS A 306 -40.22 -32.15 -20.80
C LYS A 306 -39.17 -33.25 -21.00
#